data_AF-A0A3D6D2C9-F1
#
_entry.id   AF-A0A3D6D2C9-F1
#
_cell.length_a   1.000
_cell.length_b   1.000
_cell.length_c   1.000
_cell.angle_alpha   90.00
_cell.angle_beta   90.00
_cell.angle_gamma   90.00
#
_symmetry.space_group_name_H-M   'P 1'
#
loop_
_entity.id
_entity.type
_entity.pdbx_description
1 polymer ?
#
loop_
_entity_poly.entity_id
_entity_poly.type
_entity_poly.pdbx_seq_one_letter_code
_entity_poly.pdbx_strand_id
1 'polypeptide(L)'
;EQARKAISAGADYIAIGPVFATPTKPTANPVTLEYVRWASKNVSVPWFCIGGINLDNLDEVLQAGAQRICVVSAILNAANIEKECAKYRSKLETYFP
;
A
#
# COMPACT_ATOMS: atom_id res chain seq x y z
N GLU A 1 -3.90 -6.47 -15.65
CA GLU A 1 -4.88 -5.91 -16.61
C GLU A 1 -5.70 -4.76 -16.04
N GLN A 2 -6.31 -4.92 -14.86
CA GLN A 2 -7.17 -3.91 -14.23
C GLN A 2 -6.52 -2.52 -14.09
N ALA A 3 -5.26 -2.44 -13.62
CA ALA A 3 -4.55 -1.16 -13.54
C ALA A 3 -4.48 -0.43 -14.90
N ARG A 4 -4.19 -1.14 -15.99
CA ARG A 4 -4.12 -0.53 -17.33
C ARG A 4 -5.48 0.00 -17.77
N LYS A 5 -6.55 -0.78 -17.54
CA LYS A 5 -7.92 -0.36 -17.84
C LYS A 5 -8.31 0.91 -17.07
N ALA A 6 -8.02 0.98 -15.78
CA ALA A 6 -8.30 2.16 -14.95
C ALA A 6 -7.53 3.40 -15.45
N ILE A 7 -6.24 3.24 -15.76
CA ILE A 7 -5.41 4.33 -16.30
C ILE A 7 -5.94 4.81 -17.65
N SER A 8 -6.26 3.89 -18.57
CA SER A 8 -6.85 4.24 -19.88
C SER A 8 -8.21 4.91 -19.76
N ALA A 9 -8.96 4.65 -18.69
CA ALA A 9 -10.23 5.32 -18.39
C ALA A 9 -10.05 6.71 -17.75
N GLY A 10 -8.80 7.17 -17.55
CA GLY A 10 -8.50 8.50 -17.01
C GLY A 10 -8.48 8.58 -15.49
N ALA A 11 -8.21 7.48 -14.78
CA ALA A 11 -8.08 7.53 -13.32
C ALA A 11 -6.91 8.43 -12.86
N ASP A 12 -7.20 9.39 -11.97
CA ASP A 12 -6.19 10.29 -11.39
C ASP A 12 -5.18 9.54 -10.53
N TYR A 13 -5.61 8.44 -9.92
CA TYR A 13 -4.75 7.52 -9.19
C TYR A 13 -5.38 6.12 -9.13
N ILE A 14 -4.59 5.13 -8.76
CA ILE A 14 -5.07 3.76 -8.53
C ILE A 14 -4.60 3.19 -7.19
N ALA A 15 -5.32 2.22 -6.67
CA ALA A 15 -4.89 1.43 -5.51
C ALA A 15 -4.44 0.04 -5.97
N ILE A 16 -3.30 -0.42 -5.46
CA ILE A 16 -2.74 -1.74 -5.70
C ILE A 16 -2.91 -2.56 -4.41
N GLY A 17 -3.87 -3.48 -4.42
CA GLY A 17 -4.16 -4.32 -3.25
C GLY A 17 -5.43 -5.17 -3.36
N PRO A 18 -5.75 -5.94 -2.30
CA PRO A 18 -4.97 -6.02 -1.06
C PRO A 18 -3.63 -6.74 -1.28
N VAL A 19 -2.52 -6.25 -0.74
CA VAL A 19 -1.20 -6.89 -0.92
C VAL A 19 -1.04 -8.12 -0.04
N PHE A 20 -1.52 -8.04 1.20
CA PHE A 20 -1.62 -9.15 2.13
C PHE A 20 -3.08 -9.43 2.49
N ALA A 21 -3.37 -10.64 2.97
CA ALA A 21 -4.69 -10.95 3.50
C ALA A 21 -5.02 -10.01 4.68
N THR A 22 -6.29 -9.59 4.78
CA THR A 22 -6.71 -8.63 5.80
C THR A 22 -8.12 -8.94 6.30
N PRO A 23 -8.37 -8.83 7.62
CA PRO A 23 -9.71 -9.02 8.17
C PRO A 23 -10.70 -7.93 7.77
N THR A 24 -10.23 -6.76 7.30
CA THR A 24 -11.11 -5.66 6.86
C THR A 24 -11.91 -6.01 5.61
N LYS A 25 -11.37 -6.88 4.75
CA LYS A 25 -12.04 -7.37 3.54
C LYS A 25 -11.67 -8.84 3.31
N PRO A 26 -12.28 -9.77 4.05
CA PRO A 26 -11.82 -11.16 4.15
C PRO A 26 -11.98 -11.96 2.85
N THR A 27 -12.86 -11.51 1.93
CA THR A 27 -13.10 -12.17 0.64
C THR A 27 -12.15 -11.74 -0.47
N ALA A 28 -11.28 -10.76 -0.22
CA ALA A 28 -10.37 -10.25 -1.24
C ALA A 28 -9.06 -11.05 -1.28
N ASN A 29 -8.76 -11.64 -2.44
CA ASN A 29 -7.52 -12.37 -2.66
C ASN A 29 -6.32 -11.41 -2.72
N PRO A 30 -5.21 -11.71 -2.03
CA PRO A 30 -4.02 -10.88 -2.08
C PRO A 30 -3.38 -10.83 -3.47
N VAL A 31 -3.00 -9.64 -3.93
CA VAL A 31 -2.24 -9.43 -5.19
C VAL A 31 -0.73 -9.63 -5.01
N THR A 32 -0.27 -9.74 -3.76
CA THR A 32 1.13 -9.99 -3.35
C THR A 32 2.11 -8.87 -3.73
N LEU A 33 3.35 -9.00 -3.25
CA LEU A 33 4.44 -8.06 -3.57
C LEU A 33 4.85 -8.08 -5.04
N GLU A 34 4.57 -9.17 -5.77
CA GLU A 34 4.88 -9.23 -7.20
C GLU A 34 4.13 -8.14 -7.98
N TYR A 35 2.86 -7.90 -7.65
CA TYR A 35 2.09 -6.87 -8.33
C TYR A 35 2.53 -5.45 -7.96
N VAL A 36 3.05 -5.25 -6.74
CA VAL A 36 3.70 -3.99 -6.33
C VAL A 36 4.96 -3.74 -7.15
N ARG A 37 5.83 -4.75 -7.34
CA ARG A 37 7.03 -4.66 -8.19
C ARG A 37 6.69 -4.44 -9.66
N TRP A 38 5.58 -5.00 -10.12
CA TRP A 38 5.10 -4.72 -11.47
C TRP A 38 4.63 -3.27 -11.58
N ALA A 39 3.85 -2.78 -10.61
CA ALA A 39 3.31 -1.42 -10.62
C ALA A 39 4.42 -0.37 -10.59
N SER A 40 5.45 -0.56 -9.76
CA SER A 40 6.60 0.36 -9.69
C SER A 40 7.35 0.53 -11.01
N LYS A 41 7.26 -0.46 -11.91
CA LYS A 41 7.89 -0.43 -13.25
C LYS A 41 6.95 -0.01 -14.38
N ASN A 42 5.62 -0.10 -14.18
CA ASN A 42 4.64 -0.02 -15.27
C ASN A 42 3.54 1.04 -15.07
N VAL A 43 3.40 1.61 -13.86
CA VAL A 43 2.35 2.57 -13.52
C VAL A 43 2.99 3.94 -13.32
N SER A 44 2.62 4.90 -14.17
CA SER A 44 3.11 6.27 -14.13
C SER A 44 2.19 7.25 -13.41
N VAL A 45 0.88 6.95 -13.33
CA VAL A 45 -0.06 7.75 -12.51
C VAL A 45 0.22 7.52 -11.02
N PRO A 46 -0.16 8.45 -10.13
CA PRO A 46 -0.10 8.21 -8.68
C PRO A 46 -0.77 6.90 -8.29
N TRP A 47 -0.15 6.15 -7.39
CA TRP A 47 -0.73 4.91 -6.89
C TRP A 47 -0.37 4.66 -5.44
N PHE A 48 -1.24 3.89 -4.78
CA PHE A 48 -1.16 3.58 -3.35
C PHE A 48 -1.16 2.07 -3.13
N CYS A 49 -0.20 1.58 -2.36
CA CYS A 49 -0.17 0.20 -1.92
C CYS A 49 -1.12 0.02 -0.73
N ILE A 50 -2.02 -0.97 -0.76
CA ILE A 50 -3.04 -1.16 0.29
C ILE A 50 -3.26 -2.63 0.62
N GLY A 51 -3.74 -2.91 1.83
CA GLY A 51 -4.29 -4.19 2.24
C GLY A 51 -3.32 -5.01 3.07
N GLY A 52 -3.65 -5.15 4.36
CA GLY A 52 -2.86 -5.91 5.34
C GLY A 52 -1.48 -5.31 5.65
N ILE A 53 -1.24 -4.04 5.30
CA ILE A 53 0.02 -3.34 5.60
C ILE A 53 0.05 -2.96 7.09
N ASN A 54 1.18 -3.23 7.73
CA ASN A 54 1.51 -2.82 9.10
C ASN A 54 3.02 -2.54 9.24
N LEU A 55 3.52 -2.19 10.42
CA LEU A 55 4.95 -1.88 10.61
C LEU A 55 5.90 -3.08 10.44
N ASP A 56 5.41 -4.30 10.63
CA ASP A 56 6.19 -5.54 10.53
C ASP A 56 6.50 -5.88 9.06
N ASN A 57 5.56 -5.59 8.15
CA ASN A 57 5.72 -5.87 6.71
C ASN A 57 5.93 -4.63 5.83
N LEU A 58 6.00 -3.43 6.43
CA LEU A 58 6.15 -2.19 5.69
C LEU A 58 7.43 -2.17 4.84
N ASP A 59 8.56 -2.66 5.37
CA ASP A 59 9.83 -2.65 4.65
C ASP A 59 9.75 -3.45 3.34
N GLU A 60 9.07 -4.61 3.35
CA GLU A 60 8.90 -5.43 2.15
C GLU A 60 8.12 -4.69 1.05
N VAL A 61 7.10 -3.92 1.45
CA VAL A 61 6.29 -3.11 0.54
C VAL A 61 7.09 -1.97 -0.06
N LEU A 62 7.89 -1.28 0.75
CA LEU A 62 8.76 -0.18 0.29
C LEU A 62 9.87 -0.71 -0.63
N GLN A 63 10.51 -1.83 -0.27
CA GLN A 63 11.51 -2.51 -1.10
C GLN A 63 10.93 -3.03 -2.43
N ALA A 64 9.64 -3.37 -2.48
CA ALA A 64 8.96 -3.71 -3.72
C ALA A 64 8.71 -2.49 -4.64
N GLY A 65 8.96 -1.27 -4.14
CA GLY A 65 8.90 -0.02 -4.91
C GLY A 65 7.66 0.83 -4.62
N ALA A 66 6.89 0.52 -3.56
CA ALA A 66 5.81 1.41 -3.14
C ALA A 66 6.36 2.67 -2.46
N GLN A 67 5.84 3.82 -2.88
CA GLN A 67 6.17 5.14 -2.28
C GLN A 67 5.02 5.72 -1.45
N ARG A 68 3.82 5.17 -1.59
CA ARG A 68 2.60 5.60 -0.89
C ARG A 68 1.86 4.37 -0.39
N ILE A 69 1.36 4.42 0.84
CA ILE A 69 0.67 3.30 1.48
C ILE A 69 -0.69 3.75 2.03
N CYS A 70 -1.59 2.79 2.19
CA CYS A 70 -2.84 2.96 2.91
C CYS A 70 -2.95 1.91 4.02
N VAL A 71 -3.16 2.35 5.25
CA VAL A 71 -3.20 1.51 6.46
C VAL A 71 -4.49 1.80 7.22
N VAL A 72 -5.22 0.75 7.62
CA VAL A 72 -6.50 0.87 8.33
C VAL A 72 -6.40 0.24 9.72
N SER A 73 -6.56 -1.09 9.82
CA SER A 73 -6.72 -1.75 11.13
C SER A 73 -5.51 -1.60 12.04
N ALA A 74 -4.29 -1.59 11.49
CA ALA A 74 -3.09 -1.41 12.30
C ALA A 74 -3.05 -0.04 13.00
N ILE A 75 -3.63 1.00 12.38
CA ILE A 75 -3.75 2.34 12.99
C ILE A 75 -4.97 2.40 13.89
N LEU A 76 -6.15 2.03 13.38
CA LEU A 76 -7.42 2.21 14.10
C LEU A 76 -7.55 1.34 15.36
N ASN A 77 -6.82 0.22 15.43
CA ASN A 77 -6.80 -0.65 16.61
C ASN A 77 -5.62 -0.36 17.55
N ALA A 78 -4.79 0.64 17.26
CA ALA A 78 -3.66 0.98 18.12
C ALA A 78 -4.13 1.68 19.40
N ALA A 79 -3.42 1.45 20.50
CA ALA A 79 -3.71 2.11 21.78
C ALA A 79 -3.56 3.65 21.71
N ASN A 80 -2.75 4.16 20.76
CA ASN A 80 -2.62 5.59 20.49
C ASN A 80 -2.44 5.80 18.98
N ILE A 81 -3.49 6.29 18.33
CA ILE A 81 -3.55 6.50 16.88
C ILE A 81 -2.50 7.50 16.39
N GLU A 82 -2.31 8.61 17.11
CA GLU A 82 -1.35 9.65 16.72
C GLU A 82 0.08 9.10 16.70
N LYS A 83 0.48 8.42 17.77
CA LYS A 83 1.80 7.78 17.86
C LYS A 83 1.97 6.71 16.80
N GLU A 84 0.92 5.94 16.51
CA GLU A 84 0.97 4.91 15.49
C GLU A 84 1.18 5.52 14.09
N CYS A 85 0.38 6.54 13.71
CA CYS A 85 0.58 7.30 12.47
C CYS A 85 1.98 7.89 12.35
N ALA A 86 2.54 8.44 13.44
CA ALA A 86 3.87 9.03 13.45
C ALA A 86 4.97 7.99 13.12
N LYS A 87 4.83 6.72 13.54
CA LYS A 87 5.77 5.65 13.19
C LYS A 87 5.79 5.39 11.68
N TYR A 88 4.62 5.30 11.03
CA TYR A 88 4.55 5.11 9.57
C TYR A 88 5.17 6.30 8.83
N ARG A 89 4.86 7.53 9.26
CA ARG A 89 5.43 8.75 8.65
C ARG A 89 6.96 8.75 8.74
N SER A 90 7.51 8.53 9.95
CA SER A 90 8.96 8.49 10.16
C SER A 90 9.65 7.39 9.35
N LYS A 91 9.02 6.22 9.22
CA LYS A 91 9.56 5.13 8.40
C LYS A 91 9.55 5.48 6.90
N LEU A 92 8.51 6.14 6.40
CA LEU A 92 8.46 6.62 5.01
C LEU A 92 9.51 7.70 4.73
N GLU A 93 9.69 8.67 5.63
CA GLU A 93 10.72 9.73 5.53
C GLU A 93 12.15 9.16 5.50
N THR A 94 12.37 8.00 6.12
CA THR A 94 13.67 7.32 6.06
C THR A 94 13.96 6.70 4.68
N TYR A 95 12.93 6.27 3.95
CA TYR A 95 13.07 5.70 2.61
C TYR A 95 13.04 6.77 1.50
N PHE A 96 12.32 7.86 1.73
CA PHE A 96 12.10 8.94 0.78
C PHE A 96 12.28 10.30 1.50
N PRO A 97 13.53 10.75 1.70
CA PRO A 97 13.83 12.01 2.37
C PRO A 97 13.40 13.24 1.56
#